data_AF-A0A929BUX1-F1
#
_entry.id   AF-A0A929BUX1-F1
#
_cell.length_a   1.000
_cell.length_b   1.000
_cell.length_c   1.000
_cell.angle_alpha   90.00
_cell.angle_beta   90.00
_cell.angle_gamma   90.00
#
_symmetry.space_group_name_H-M   'P 1'
#
loop_
_entity.id
_entity.type
_entity.pdbx_description
1 polymer ?
#
loop_
_entity_poly.entity_id
_entity_poly.type
_entity_poly.pdbx_seq_one_letter_code
_entity_poly.pdbx_strand_id
1 'polypeptide(L)'
;MRGFVWLIIGIYQSRSVHMSKVAGKIPGTAKLPSATRRMSRLLDNPAIRVREWYEPIARHWLEEQLRRIGEIRLTVDGTKIGFGHQLLIVAIAYRKRAIPIAWTWVKSSRGHSSSHKPKALLAYVRKLMSKGVGVFLVGDCEFGSIGILRQWMP
;
A
#
# COMPACT_ATOMS: atom_id res chain seq x y z
N MET A 1 -20.08 6.16 0.39
CA MET A 1 -19.50 5.20 -0.59
C MET A 1 -19.44 5.71 -2.03
N ARG A 2 -20.43 6.45 -2.57
CA ARG A 2 -20.46 6.88 -3.99
C ARG A 2 -19.18 7.56 -4.52
N GLY A 3 -18.48 8.35 -3.69
CA GLY A 3 -17.26 9.05 -4.11
C GLY A 3 -16.11 8.11 -4.52
N PHE A 4 -15.88 7.03 -3.78
CA PHE A 4 -14.83 6.05 -4.11
C PHE A 4 -15.16 5.22 -5.34
N VAL A 5 -16.44 4.89 -5.54
CA VAL A 5 -16.89 4.21 -6.76
C VAL A 5 -16.56 5.08 -7.99
N TRP A 6 -16.89 6.37 -7.93
CA TRP A 6 -16.56 7.30 -9.01
C TRP A 6 -15.06 7.52 -9.18
N LEU A 7 -14.27 7.49 -8.10
CA LEU A 7 -12.82 7.53 -8.18
C LEU A 7 -12.27 6.33 -8.98
N ILE A 8 -12.70 5.11 -8.63
CA ILE A 8 -12.24 3.89 -9.30
C ILE A 8 -12.66 3.88 -10.78
N ILE A 9 -13.94 4.16 -11.05
CA ILE A 9 -14.47 4.23 -12.42
C ILE A 9 -13.71 5.31 -13.22
N GLY A 10 -13.47 6.47 -12.62
CA GLY A 10 -12.77 7.57 -13.28
C GLY A 10 -11.31 7.25 -13.59
N ILE A 11 -10.60 6.56 -12.69
CA ILE A 11 -9.23 6.07 -12.94
C ILE A 11 -9.24 5.07 -14.11
N TYR A 12 -10.16 4.10 -14.07
CA TYR A 12 -10.28 3.08 -15.11
C TYR A 12 -10.58 3.68 -16.49
N GLN A 13 -11.58 4.55 -16.58
CA GLN A 13 -12.00 5.16 -17.85
C GLN A 13 -11.02 6.20 -18.39
N SER A 14 -10.37 6.96 -17.51
CA SER A 14 -9.38 7.96 -17.93
C SER A 14 -8.01 7.37 -18.22
N ARG A 15 -7.75 6.12 -17.78
CA ARG A 15 -6.42 5.48 -17.79
C ARG A 15 -5.34 6.40 -17.20
N SER A 16 -5.71 7.16 -16.18
CA SER A 16 -4.88 8.20 -15.60
C SER A 16 -5.17 8.38 -14.12
N VAL A 17 -4.16 8.82 -13.38
CA VAL A 17 -4.28 9.21 -11.97
C VAL A 17 -4.37 10.73 -11.80
N HIS A 18 -4.30 11.51 -12.89
CA HIS A 18 -4.47 12.96 -12.82
C HIS A 18 -5.91 13.32 -12.48
N MET A 19 -6.11 14.05 -11.38
CA MET A 19 -7.45 14.31 -10.82
C MET A 19 -8.42 14.98 -11.78
N SER A 20 -7.97 15.91 -12.64
CA SER A 20 -8.83 16.51 -13.65
C SER A 20 -9.30 15.49 -14.70
N LYS A 21 -8.43 14.60 -15.15
CA LYS A 21 -8.78 13.54 -16.10
C LYS A 21 -9.74 12.53 -15.48
N VAL A 22 -9.52 12.16 -14.21
CA VAL A 22 -10.39 11.26 -13.44
C VAL A 22 -11.76 11.90 -13.22
N ALA A 23 -11.80 13.15 -12.73
CA ALA A 23 -13.04 13.86 -12.43
C ALA A 23 -13.86 14.14 -13.70
N GLY A 24 -13.21 14.35 -14.85
CA GLY A 24 -13.88 14.52 -16.14
C GLY A 24 -14.61 13.27 -16.65
N LYS A 25 -14.42 12.11 -16.02
CA LYS A 25 -15.17 10.87 -16.32
C LYS A 25 -16.38 10.66 -15.42
N ILE A 26 -16.60 11.52 -14.44
CA ILE A 26 -17.72 11.42 -13.52
C ILE A 26 -18.95 12.07 -14.16
N PRO A 27 -20.05 11.34 -14.38
CA PRO A 27 -21.25 11.90 -14.98
C PRO A 27 -21.88 12.94 -14.06
N GLY A 28 -22.33 14.05 -14.63
CA GLY A 28 -23.04 15.10 -13.90
C GLY A 28 -23.00 16.46 -14.61
N THR A 29 -23.76 17.42 -14.09
CA THR A 29 -23.86 18.78 -14.63
C THR A 29 -22.80 19.74 -14.08
N ALA A 30 -21.95 19.26 -13.16
CA ALA A 30 -20.92 20.08 -12.54
C ALA A 30 -19.81 20.43 -13.54
N LYS A 31 -19.37 21.68 -13.54
CA LYS A 31 -18.16 22.10 -14.29
C LYS A 31 -16.94 21.30 -13.80
N LEU A 32 -16.03 20.99 -14.71
CA LEU A 32 -14.83 20.19 -14.43
C LEU A 32 -14.01 20.66 -13.21
N PRO A 33 -13.77 21.96 -12.97
CA PRO A 33 -13.05 22.41 -11.77
C PRO A 33 -13.79 22.07 -10.46
N SER A 34 -15.13 22.10 -10.48
CA SER A 34 -15.95 21.75 -9.31
C SER A 34 -15.90 20.25 -9.03
N ALA A 35 -16.00 19.42 -10.06
CA ALA A 35 -15.84 17.96 -9.95
C ALA A 35 -14.43 17.59 -9.44
N THR A 36 -13.40 18.22 -9.99
CA THR A 36 -12.00 18.03 -9.58
C THR A 36 -11.81 18.40 -8.11
N ARG A 37 -12.26 19.59 -7.69
CA ARG A 37 -12.15 20.05 -6.30
C ARG A 37 -12.88 19.13 -5.33
N ARG A 38 -14.06 18.62 -5.72
CA ARG A 38 -14.82 17.66 -4.91
C ARG A 38 -14.04 16.36 -4.71
N MET A 39 -13.39 15.85 -5.76
CA MET A 39 -12.56 14.64 -5.66
C MET A 39 -11.31 14.88 -4.81
N SER A 40 -10.63 16.02 -4.98
CA SER A 40 -9.49 16.38 -4.13
C SER A 40 -9.89 16.43 -2.65
N ARG A 41 -10.99 17.13 -2.31
CA ARG A 41 -11.50 17.15 -0.92
C ARG A 41 -11.86 15.77 -0.39
N LEU A 42 -12.34 14.86 -1.24
CA LEU A 42 -12.58 13.49 -0.83
C LEU A 42 -11.25 12.83 -0.46
N LEU A 43 -10.21 12.93 -1.28
CA LEU A 43 -8.91 12.32 -1.02
C LEU A 43 -8.17 12.95 0.17
N ASP A 44 -8.36 14.24 0.39
CA ASP A 44 -7.74 15.00 1.49
C ASP A 44 -8.53 14.90 2.81
N ASN A 45 -9.65 14.16 2.84
CA ASN A 45 -10.51 14.09 4.01
C ASN A 45 -9.83 13.29 5.16
N PRO A 46 -9.52 13.92 6.31
CA PRO A 46 -8.83 13.25 7.42
C PRO A 46 -9.66 12.13 8.08
N ALA A 47 -10.98 12.11 7.87
CA ALA A 47 -11.84 11.01 8.33
C ALA A 47 -11.60 9.70 7.56
N ILE A 48 -10.91 9.74 6.40
CA ILE A 48 -10.55 8.53 5.66
C ILE A 48 -9.27 7.95 6.23
N ARG A 49 -9.43 7.00 7.14
CA ARG A 49 -8.33 6.25 7.74
C ARG A 49 -8.02 5.01 6.90
N VAL A 50 -7.27 5.20 5.82
CA VAL A 50 -6.94 4.13 4.84
C VAL A 50 -6.43 2.85 5.51
N ARG A 51 -5.55 2.98 6.51
CA ARG A 51 -4.97 1.82 7.21
C ARG A 51 -6.02 1.00 7.95
N GLU A 52 -6.92 1.66 8.67
CA GLU A 52 -8.00 1.02 9.44
C GLU A 52 -9.03 0.37 8.50
N TRP A 53 -9.36 1.03 7.39
CA TRP A 53 -10.32 0.49 6.41
C TRP A 53 -9.77 -0.70 5.64
N TYR A 54 -8.46 -0.70 5.36
CA TYR A 54 -7.81 -1.75 4.59
C TYR A 54 -7.37 -2.94 5.44
N GLU A 55 -7.20 -2.75 6.75
CA GLU A 55 -6.74 -3.81 7.67
C GLU A 55 -7.55 -5.11 7.55
N PRO A 56 -8.89 -5.13 7.56
CA PRO A 56 -9.66 -6.37 7.47
C PRO A 56 -9.39 -7.13 6.16
N ILE A 57 -9.23 -6.39 5.05
CA ILE A 57 -8.91 -6.96 3.74
C ILE A 57 -7.50 -7.57 3.76
N ALA A 58 -6.53 -6.83 4.29
CA ALA A 58 -5.15 -7.30 4.44
C ALA A 58 -5.06 -8.57 5.30
N ARG A 59 -5.78 -8.59 6.44
CA ARG A 59 -5.85 -9.74 7.35
C ARG A 59 -6.46 -10.96 6.65
N HIS A 60 -7.57 -10.77 5.94
CA HIS A 60 -8.20 -11.83 5.16
C HIS A 60 -7.26 -12.44 4.11
N TRP A 61 -6.51 -11.61 3.37
CA TRP A 61 -5.54 -12.11 2.39
C TRP A 61 -4.40 -12.92 3.01
N LEU A 62 -3.88 -12.47 4.17
CA LEU A 62 -2.83 -13.18 4.91
C LEU A 62 -3.33 -14.54 5.41
N GLU A 63 -4.53 -14.57 5.97
CA GLU A 63 -5.17 -15.80 6.44
C GLU A 63 -5.49 -16.77 5.29
N GLU A 64 -5.99 -16.29 4.16
CA GLU A 64 -6.25 -17.12 2.99
C GLU A 64 -4.97 -17.75 2.43
N GLN A 65 -3.87 -17.00 2.38
CA GLN A 65 -2.58 -17.55 1.96
C GLN A 65 -2.11 -18.63 2.93
N LEU A 66 -2.19 -18.36 4.23
CA LEU A 66 -1.83 -19.33 5.26
C LEU A 66 -2.68 -20.60 5.18
N ARG A 67 -4.00 -20.47 5.04
CA ARG A 67 -4.93 -21.61 4.90
C ARG A 67 -4.62 -22.49 3.69
N ARG A 68 -4.19 -21.89 2.58
CA ARG A 68 -3.99 -22.61 1.30
C ARG A 68 -2.59 -23.17 1.10
N ILE A 69 -1.57 -22.50 1.64
CA ILE A 69 -0.15 -22.82 1.38
C ILE A 69 0.55 -23.34 2.65
N GLY A 70 0.05 -23.01 3.84
CA GLY A 70 0.68 -23.37 5.13
C GLY A 70 1.74 -22.38 5.60
N GLU A 71 2.08 -21.38 4.78
CA GLU A 71 3.08 -20.36 5.07
C GLU A 71 2.67 -19.02 4.45
N ILE A 72 3.28 -17.92 4.93
CA ILE A 72 3.06 -16.58 4.38
C ILE A 72 4.31 -16.13 3.64
N ARG A 73 4.17 -15.87 2.34
CA ARG A 73 5.24 -15.29 1.51
C ARG A 73 5.00 -13.81 1.33
N LEU A 74 5.90 -13.00 1.88
CA LEU A 74 5.88 -11.55 1.79
C LEU A 74 7.00 -11.07 0.88
N THR A 75 6.70 -10.07 0.06
CA THR A 75 7.68 -9.29 -0.68
C THR A 75 7.74 -7.87 -0.15
N VAL A 76 8.95 -7.33 -0.05
CA VAL A 76 9.20 -5.93 0.27
C VAL A 76 9.82 -5.27 -0.94
N ASP A 77 9.20 -4.20 -1.41
CA ASP A 77 9.68 -3.43 -2.54
C ASP A 77 9.59 -1.93 -2.28
N GLY A 78 10.55 -1.18 -2.81
CA GLY A 78 10.69 0.25 -2.63
C GLY A 78 10.78 0.97 -3.96
N THR A 79 9.72 1.62 -4.40
CA THR A 79 9.71 2.38 -5.66
C THR A 79 9.99 3.86 -5.39
N LYS A 80 11.02 4.42 -6.03
CA LYS A 80 11.28 5.87 -6.01
C LYS A 80 10.19 6.59 -6.81
N ILE A 81 9.56 7.57 -6.17
CA ILE A 81 8.56 8.45 -6.77
C ILE A 81 9.17 9.85 -6.80
N GLY A 82 8.80 10.67 -7.80
CA GLY A 82 9.38 12.01 -7.97
C GLY A 82 9.32 12.87 -6.70
N PHE A 83 10.04 13.99 -6.70
CA PHE A 83 10.08 14.94 -5.57
C PHE A 83 10.71 14.38 -4.28
N GLY A 84 11.67 13.44 -4.39
CA GLY A 84 12.39 12.92 -3.22
C GLY A 84 11.53 12.04 -2.31
N HIS A 85 10.52 11.36 -2.87
CA HIS A 85 9.69 10.41 -2.15
C HIS A 85 10.00 8.98 -2.59
N GLN A 86 9.87 8.02 -1.69
CA GLN A 86 9.95 6.61 -2.02
C GLN A 86 8.75 5.92 -1.38
N LEU A 87 8.04 5.13 -2.17
CA LEU A 87 6.94 4.31 -1.71
C LEU A 87 7.52 2.95 -1.31
N LEU A 88 7.37 2.60 -0.03
CA LEU A 88 7.71 1.29 0.48
C LEU A 88 6.44 0.45 0.61
N ILE A 89 6.44 -0.75 0.05
CA ILE A 89 5.30 -1.65 0.03
C ILE A 89 5.72 -3.01 0.58
N VAL A 90 4.89 -3.57 1.46
CA VAL A 90 4.89 -5.00 1.83
C VAL A 90 3.68 -5.63 1.17
N ALA A 91 3.89 -6.69 0.39
CA ALA A 91 2.86 -7.38 -0.37
C ALA A 91 2.94 -8.90 -0.16
N ILE A 92 1.83 -9.60 -0.37
CA ILE A 92 1.86 -11.06 -0.54
C ILE A 92 2.11 -11.40 -2.01
N ALA A 93 2.86 -12.48 -2.24
CA ALA A 93 3.06 -13.03 -3.58
C ALA A 93 1.93 -14.01 -3.92
N TYR A 94 1.07 -13.66 -4.87
CA TYR A 94 -0.06 -14.50 -5.28
C TYR A 94 -0.16 -14.56 -6.81
N ARG A 95 -0.08 -15.77 -7.39
CA ARG A 95 -0.26 -16.04 -8.84
C ARG A 95 0.44 -15.02 -9.76
N LYS A 96 1.76 -14.87 -9.61
CA LYS A 96 2.60 -13.91 -10.38
C LYS A 96 2.23 -12.43 -10.17
N ARG A 97 1.51 -12.10 -9.09
CA ARG A 97 1.16 -10.73 -8.70
C ARG A 97 1.59 -10.46 -7.27
N ALA A 98 1.90 -9.19 -7.00
CA ALA A 98 2.09 -8.68 -5.65
C ALA A 98 0.79 -8.00 -5.19
N ILE A 99 0.16 -8.53 -4.15
CA ILE A 99 -1.04 -7.91 -3.55
C ILE A 99 -0.59 -7.10 -2.33
N PRO A 100 -0.71 -5.76 -2.34
CA PRO A 100 -0.27 -4.94 -1.23
C PRO A 100 -1.01 -5.28 0.07
N ILE A 101 -0.26 -5.47 1.16
CA ILE A 101 -0.78 -5.65 2.52
C ILE A 101 -0.64 -4.36 3.31
N ALA A 102 0.50 -3.68 3.18
CA ALA A 102 0.74 -2.40 3.82
C ALA A 102 1.76 -1.59 3.02
N TRP A 103 1.65 -0.26 3.08
CA TRP A 103 2.62 0.63 2.45
C TRP A 103 2.85 1.88 3.30
N THR A 104 3.93 2.59 3.02
CA THR A 104 4.26 3.88 3.65
C THR A 104 5.16 4.73 2.76
N TRP A 105 5.14 6.04 3.01
CA TRP A 105 6.02 7.00 2.35
C TRP A 105 7.32 7.19 3.14
N VAL A 106 8.44 7.01 2.44
CA VAL A 106 9.78 7.29 2.93
C VAL A 106 10.28 8.55 2.22
N LYS A 107 10.92 9.46 2.97
CA LYS A 107 11.61 10.59 2.35
C LYS A 107 12.94 10.07 1.82
N SER A 108 13.20 10.27 0.55
CA SER A 108 14.48 9.96 -0.08
C SER A 108 15.33 11.23 -0.11
N SER A 109 16.06 11.48 0.98
CA SER A 109 17.18 12.42 0.97
C SER A 109 18.46 11.64 0.73
N ARG A 110 19.37 12.16 -0.11
CA ARG A 110 20.77 11.69 -0.16
C ARG A 110 21.33 11.71 1.27
N GLY A 111 21.63 10.53 1.83
CA GLY A 111 22.22 10.38 3.16
C GLY A 111 21.38 9.53 4.10
N HIS A 112 21.92 8.36 4.44
CA HIS A 112 21.50 7.40 5.47
C HIS A 112 19.99 7.35 5.78
N SER A 113 19.30 6.52 4.99
CA SER A 113 17.94 6.03 5.27
C SER A 113 17.86 5.50 6.70
N SER A 114 17.22 6.25 7.60
CA SER A 114 16.90 5.77 8.93
C SER A 114 16.04 4.50 8.79
N SER A 115 16.62 3.36 9.16
CA SER A 115 16.02 2.02 9.04
C SER A 115 14.73 1.81 9.85
N HIS A 116 14.20 2.87 10.47
CA HIS A 116 13.02 2.87 11.32
C HIS A 116 11.73 2.62 10.54
N LYS A 117 11.53 3.27 9.38
CA LYS A 117 10.26 3.15 8.63
C LYS A 117 10.00 1.73 8.08
N PRO A 118 10.98 1.04 7.45
CA PRO A 118 10.79 -0.34 7.05
C PRO A 118 10.52 -1.28 8.23
N LYS A 119 11.25 -1.13 9.33
CA LYS A 119 11.03 -1.90 10.56
C LYS A 119 9.62 -1.70 11.11
N ALA A 120 9.15 -0.46 11.20
CA ALA A 120 7.80 -0.16 11.67
C ALA A 120 6.71 -0.73 10.75
N LEU A 121 6.92 -0.67 9.42
CA LEU A 121 5.98 -1.25 8.46
C LEU A 121 5.88 -2.77 8.61
N LEU A 122 7.02 -3.45 8.75
CA LEU A 122 7.06 -4.91 8.94
C LEU A 122 6.52 -5.32 10.32
N ALA A 123 6.80 -4.54 11.37
CA ALA A 123 6.20 -4.75 12.69
C ALA A 123 4.66 -4.60 12.65
N TYR A 124 4.14 -3.65 11.87
CA TYR A 124 2.70 -3.54 11.63
C TYR A 124 2.15 -4.79 10.93
N VAL A 125 2.78 -5.23 9.83
CA VAL A 125 2.34 -6.45 9.12
C VAL A 125 2.38 -7.67 10.03
N ARG A 126 3.38 -7.79 10.90
CA ARG A 126 3.46 -8.85 11.92
C ARG A 126 2.23 -8.89 12.84
N LYS A 127 1.71 -7.72 13.24
CA LYS A 127 0.51 -7.64 14.10
C LYS A 127 -0.78 -8.08 13.37
N LEU A 128 -0.77 -8.12 12.05
CA LEU A 128 -1.90 -8.61 11.26
C LEU A 128 -1.97 -10.14 11.22
N MET A 129 -0.87 -10.84 11.53
CA MET A 129 -0.75 -12.28 11.41
C MET A 129 -0.95 -12.99 12.76
N SER A 130 -1.41 -14.24 12.72
CA SER A 130 -1.45 -15.12 13.89
C SER A 130 -0.04 -15.43 14.40
N LYS A 131 0.10 -15.69 15.70
CA LYS A 131 1.39 -16.10 16.29
C LYS A 131 1.79 -17.50 15.78
N GLY A 132 3.10 -17.73 15.66
CA GLY A 132 3.64 -19.05 15.27
C GLY A 132 3.59 -19.37 13.79
N VAL A 133 3.25 -18.41 12.92
CA VAL A 133 3.19 -18.62 11.47
C VAL A 133 4.58 -18.53 10.86
N GLY A 134 4.92 -19.49 10.00
CA GLY A 134 6.11 -19.42 9.14
C GLY A 134 5.98 -18.31 8.11
N VAL A 135 6.89 -17.33 8.13
CA VAL A 135 6.88 -16.19 7.22
C VAL A 135 8.17 -16.15 6.42
N PHE A 136 8.05 -16.19 5.11
CA PHE A 136 9.16 -15.99 4.17
C PHE A 136 9.12 -14.54 3.69
N LEU A 137 10.17 -13.78 4.00
CA LEU A 137 10.30 -12.39 3.57
C LEU A 137 11.36 -12.29 2.47
N VAL A 138 10.95 -11.81 1.30
CA VAL A 138 11.82 -11.59 0.14
C VAL A 138 11.89 -10.09 -0.14
N GLY A 139 13.08 -9.55 -0.35
CA GLY A 139 13.28 -8.14 -0.70
C GLY A 139 14.63 -7.91 -1.36
N ASP A 140 14.79 -6.76 -2.01
CA ASP A 140 16.05 -6.36 -2.65
C ASP A 140 17.18 -6.14 -1.61
N CYS A 141 18.44 -6.26 -2.03
CA CYS A 141 19.64 -6.10 -1.20
C CYS A 141 19.71 -4.74 -0.49
N GLU A 142 19.06 -3.70 -1.01
CA GLU A 142 18.90 -2.41 -0.31
C GLU A 142 18.19 -2.56 1.05
N PHE A 143 17.36 -3.62 1.20
CA PHE A 143 16.71 -4.02 2.45
C PHE A 143 17.51 -5.06 3.24
N GLY A 144 18.54 -5.68 2.65
CA GLY A 144 19.42 -6.67 3.26
C GLY A 144 20.39 -6.09 4.31
N SER A 145 20.67 -4.78 4.24
CA SER A 145 21.41 -4.05 5.28
C SER A 145 20.63 -3.88 6.58
N ILE A 146 19.32 -4.15 6.55
CA ILE A 146 18.48 -4.05 7.73
C ILE A 146 18.58 -5.38 8.47
N GLY A 147 19.09 -5.36 9.71
CA GLY A 147 19.10 -6.49 10.66
C GLY A 147 17.71 -7.01 11.07
N ILE A 148 16.74 -7.01 10.15
CA ILE A 148 15.39 -7.56 10.25
C ILE A 148 15.40 -9.08 10.09
N LEU A 149 16.33 -9.65 9.33
CA LEU A 149 16.39 -11.11 9.08
C LEU A 149 16.64 -11.93 10.35
N ARG A 150 17.23 -11.36 11.41
CA ARG A 150 17.49 -12.07 12.68
C ARG A 150 16.35 -12.03 13.70
N GLN A 151 15.31 -11.20 13.52
CA GLN A 151 14.22 -11.05 14.52
C GLN A 151 12.94 -11.83 14.17
N TRP A 152 12.99 -12.60 13.07
CA TRP A 152 11.85 -13.32 12.49
C TRP A 152 12.04 -14.84 12.40
N MET A 153 13.24 -15.34 12.73
CA MET A 153 13.45 -16.76 13.00
C MET A 153 13.32 -16.99 14.51
N PRO A 154 12.67 -18.08 14.97
CA PRO A 154 12.91 -18.59 16.31
C PRO A 154 14.38 -18.96 16.51
#